data_AF-A0AB35MVM1-F1
#
_entry.id   AF-A0AB35MVM1-F1
#
_cell.length_a   1.000
_cell.length_b   1.000
_cell.length_c   1.000
_cell.angle_alpha   90.00
_cell.angle_beta   90.00
_cell.angle_gamma   90.00
#
_symmetry.space_group_name_H-M   'P 1'
#
loop_
_entity.id
_entity.type
_entity.pdbx_description
1 polymer ?
#
loop_
_entity_poly.entity_id
_entity_poly.type
_entity_poly.pdbx_seq_one_letter_code
_entity_poly.pdbx_strand_id
1 'polypeptide(L)'
;MIKSDKVYGFNTPQRLFVGYTLAVLVDLVVLNFFDEYWDFVNIESFTISLIAALLLQLLLKLSIGLEHKVADYFKQKSGTAPKVYRALSTYIILVGSKFVMLEAINLMFGDKVSFTGPWGGVVAFFAVVFTILVAEVIVSKVYFALDDKQDSNLNEKTA
;
A
#
# COMPACT_ATOMS: atom_id res chain seq x y z
N MET A 1 -33.44 -32.61 -11.90
CA MET A 1 -33.00 -31.62 -10.91
C MET A 1 -31.67 -31.05 -11.40
N ILE A 2 -31.68 -29.93 -12.12
CA ILE A 2 -30.45 -29.33 -12.65
C ILE A 2 -29.86 -28.50 -11.52
N LYS A 3 -28.75 -28.99 -10.95
CA LYS A 3 -27.95 -28.22 -10.00
C LYS A 3 -27.20 -27.20 -10.86
N SER A 4 -27.64 -25.94 -10.83
CA SER A 4 -26.92 -24.84 -11.48
C SER A 4 -25.49 -24.82 -10.93
N ASP A 5 -24.51 -25.05 -11.79
CA ASP A 5 -23.11 -25.10 -11.40
C ASP A 5 -22.66 -23.75 -10.83
N LYS A 6 -21.89 -23.82 -9.74
CA LYS A 6 -21.45 -22.67 -8.95
C LYS A 6 -20.52 -21.78 -9.78
N VAL A 7 -20.95 -20.56 -10.07
CA VAL A 7 -20.07 -19.51 -10.59
C VAL A 7 -19.33 -18.89 -9.41
N TYR A 8 -18.08 -19.30 -9.19
CA TYR A 8 -17.17 -18.62 -8.26
C TYR A 8 -16.11 -17.85 -9.01
N GLY A 9 -16.41 -16.59 -9.27
CA GLY A 9 -15.45 -15.55 -9.59
C GLY A 9 -15.90 -14.28 -8.90
N PHE A 10 -15.05 -13.66 -8.09
CA PHE A 10 -15.37 -12.37 -7.50
C PHE A 10 -15.50 -11.32 -8.61
N ASN A 11 -16.56 -10.51 -8.58
CA ASN A 11 -16.65 -9.39 -9.50
C ASN A 11 -15.60 -8.31 -9.13
N THR A 12 -15.22 -7.46 -10.08
CA THR A 12 -14.18 -6.44 -9.87
C THR A 12 -14.42 -5.57 -8.62
N PRO A 13 -15.65 -5.09 -8.33
CA PRO A 13 -15.93 -4.37 -7.09
C PRO A 13 -15.68 -5.17 -5.81
N GLN A 14 -16.07 -6.44 -5.75
CA GLN A 14 -15.84 -7.32 -4.59
C GLN A 14 -14.35 -7.53 -4.35
N ARG A 15 -13.58 -7.77 -5.42
CA ARG A 15 -12.13 -7.93 -5.33
C ARG A 15 -11.44 -6.66 -4.82
N LEU A 16 -11.91 -5.48 -5.26
CA LEU A 16 -11.41 -4.19 -4.77
C LEU A 16 -11.75 -3.96 -3.29
N PHE A 17 -12.98 -4.29 -2.87
CA PHE A 17 -13.39 -4.21 -1.47
C PHE A 17 -12.48 -5.08 -0.58
N VAL A 18 -12.33 -6.37 -0.92
CA VAL A 18 -11.49 -7.30 -0.16
C VAL A 18 -10.03 -6.83 -0.12
N GLY A 19 -9.48 -6.41 -1.27
CA GLY A 19 -8.11 -5.92 -1.35
C GLY A 19 -7.86 -4.69 -0.46
N TYR A 20 -8.76 -3.70 -0.48
CA TYR A 20 -8.62 -2.52 0.36
C TYR A 20 -8.84 -2.78 1.84
N THR A 21 -9.81 -3.63 2.19
CA THR A 21 -10.03 -4.03 3.58
C THR A 21 -8.81 -4.77 4.12
N LEU A 22 -8.26 -5.74 3.38
CA LEU A 22 -7.06 -6.46 3.80
C LEU A 22 -5.87 -5.52 3.98
N ALA A 23 -5.67 -4.60 3.05
CA ALA A 23 -4.56 -3.66 3.13
C ALA A 23 -4.64 -2.75 4.37
N VAL A 24 -5.82 -2.17 4.66
CA VAL A 24 -6.02 -1.36 5.88
C VAL A 24 -5.81 -2.20 7.15
N LEU A 25 -6.26 -3.46 7.16
CA LEU A 25 -6.05 -4.35 8.30
C LEU A 25 -4.57 -4.71 8.49
N VAL A 26 -3.82 -4.90 7.40
CA VAL A 26 -2.37 -5.10 7.45
C VAL A 26 -1.67 -3.88 8.04
N ASP A 27 -1.99 -2.68 7.55
CA ASP A 27 -1.42 -1.43 8.05
C ASP A 27 -1.70 -1.25 9.54
N LEU A 28 -2.94 -1.50 9.94
CA LEU A 28 -3.37 -1.43 11.34
C LEU A 28 -2.58 -2.40 12.22
N VAL A 29 -2.43 -3.66 11.79
CA VAL A 29 -1.68 -4.68 12.54
C VAL A 29 -0.21 -4.29 12.66
N VAL A 30 0.43 -3.84 11.57
CA VAL A 30 1.83 -3.43 11.60
C VAL A 30 2.03 -2.23 12.51
N LEU A 31 1.17 -1.21 12.43
CA LEU A 31 1.25 -0.04 13.31
C LEU A 31 1.13 -0.41 14.79
N ASN A 32 0.14 -1.22 15.16
CA ASN A 32 -0.05 -1.64 16.56
C ASN A 32 1.07 -2.57 17.02
N PHE A 33 1.66 -3.37 16.12
CA PHE A 33 2.84 -4.19 16.46
C PHE A 33 4.05 -3.33 16.81
N PHE A 34 4.29 -2.26 16.05
CA PHE A 34 5.37 -1.34 16.37
C PHE A 34 5.10 -0.52 17.63
N ASP A 35 3.87 -0.04 17.82
CA ASP A 35 3.45 0.65 19.03
C ASP A 35 3.63 -0.20 20.30
N GLU A 36 3.32 -1.50 20.21
CA GLU A 36 3.44 -2.43 21.35
C GLU A 36 4.89 -2.81 21.67
N TYR A 37 5.72 -3.03 20.65
CA TYR A 37 7.03 -3.68 20.82
C TYR A 37 8.24 -2.78 20.54
N TRP A 38 8.04 -1.53 20.11
CA TRP A 38 9.15 -0.66 19.76
C TRP A 38 8.96 0.76 20.28
N ASP A 39 9.76 1.12 21.30
CA ASP A 39 9.70 2.43 22.00
C ASP A 39 9.83 3.67 21.09
N PHE A 40 10.26 3.49 19.84
CA PHE A 40 10.35 4.57 18.86
C PHE A 40 9.04 4.86 18.12
N VAL A 41 7.97 4.12 18.38
CA VAL A 41 6.64 4.32 17.82
C VAL A 41 5.66 4.37 18.99
N ASN A 42 4.90 5.46 19.08
CA ASN A 42 3.85 5.57 20.09
C ASN A 42 2.56 6.10 19.46
N ILE A 43 1.45 5.43 19.74
CA ILE A 43 0.12 5.73 19.24
C ILE A 43 -0.84 5.79 20.44
N GLU A 44 -1.49 6.94 20.62
CA GLU A 44 -2.31 7.22 21.81
C GLU A 44 -3.43 6.19 22.06
N SER A 45 -4.01 5.65 20.98
CA SER A 45 -5.07 4.65 21.08
C SER A 45 -5.28 3.89 19.77
N PHE A 46 -5.99 2.75 19.87
CA PHE A 46 -6.40 1.97 18.72
C PHE A 46 -7.14 2.79 17.65
N THR A 47 -8.06 3.68 18.05
CA THR A 47 -8.80 4.53 17.11
C THR A 47 -7.87 5.44 16.31
N ILE A 48 -6.82 6.00 16.95
CA ILE A 48 -5.81 6.80 16.28
C ILE A 48 -5.00 5.93 15.31
N SER A 49 -4.62 4.71 15.70
CA SER A 49 -3.92 3.77 14.81
C SER A 49 -4.74 3.43 13.56
N LEU A 50 -6.08 3.32 13.68
CA LEU A 50 -6.97 3.06 12.54
C LEU A 50 -7.05 4.24 11.58
N ILE A 51 -7.17 5.46 12.11
CA ILE A 51 -7.18 6.67 11.27
C ILE A 51 -5.80 6.85 10.62
N ALA A 52 -4.71 6.54 11.33
CA ALA A 52 -3.35 6.57 10.80
C ALA A 52 -3.14 5.54 9.68
N ALA A 53 -3.62 4.30 9.85
CA ALA A 53 -3.61 3.28 8.80
C ALA A 53 -4.35 3.74 7.55
N LEU A 54 -5.56 4.30 7.71
CA LEU A 54 -6.34 4.85 6.60
C LEU A 54 -5.61 6.01 5.91
N LEU A 55 -4.98 6.90 6.68
CA LEU A 55 -4.19 8.01 6.13
C LEU A 55 -2.99 7.49 5.34
N LEU A 56 -2.18 6.61 5.93
CA LEU A 56 -1.02 6.01 5.27
C LEU A 56 -1.44 5.36 3.96
N GLN A 57 -2.52 4.60 3.98
CA GLN A 57 -3.00 3.91 2.80
C GLN A 57 -3.52 4.86 1.72
N LEU A 58 -4.12 5.98 2.12
CA LEU A 58 -4.49 7.04 1.19
C LEU A 58 -3.25 7.69 0.57
N LEU A 59 -2.26 8.06 1.39
CA LEU A 59 -1.05 8.75 0.94
C LEU A 59 -0.19 7.88 0.02
N LEU A 60 -0.08 6.57 0.28
CA LEU A 60 0.62 5.63 -0.59
C LEU A 60 0.00 5.61 -2.00
N LYS A 61 -1.34 5.50 -2.08
CA LYS A 61 -2.05 5.52 -3.37
C LYS A 61 -1.89 6.84 -4.10
N LEU A 62 -1.97 7.96 -3.37
CA LEU A 62 -1.74 9.28 -3.95
C LEU A 62 -0.31 9.43 -4.48
N SER A 63 0.70 8.97 -3.73
CA SER A 63 2.10 8.98 -4.15
C SER A 63 2.31 8.18 -5.44
N ILE A 64 1.79 6.97 -5.50
CA ILE A 64 1.90 6.09 -6.69
C ILE A 64 1.18 6.73 -7.88
N GLY A 65 -0.01 7.29 -7.68
CA GLY A 65 -0.77 7.98 -8.74
C GLY A 65 -0.03 9.20 -9.29
N LEU A 66 0.58 10.01 -8.41
CA LEU A 66 1.41 11.16 -8.80
C LEU A 66 2.66 10.71 -9.57
N GLU A 67 3.34 9.67 -9.10
CA GLU A 67 4.50 9.10 -9.78
C GLU A 67 4.15 8.66 -11.21
N HIS A 68 3.06 7.90 -11.38
CA HIS A 68 2.61 7.46 -12.71
C HIS A 68 2.27 8.62 -13.63
N LYS A 69 1.52 9.61 -13.14
CA LYS A 69 1.14 10.79 -13.93
C LYS A 69 2.37 11.55 -14.45
N VAL A 70 3.37 11.74 -13.59
CA VAL A 70 4.61 12.43 -13.96
C VAL A 70 5.47 11.57 -14.88
N ALA A 71 5.59 10.28 -14.61
CA ALA A 71 6.32 9.35 -15.46
C ALA A 71 5.74 9.28 -16.88
N ASP A 72 4.41 9.26 -17.01
CA ASP A 72 3.73 9.19 -18.30
C ASP A 72 3.77 10.51 -19.06
N TYR A 73 3.79 11.66 -18.37
CA TYR A 73 4.05 12.96 -19.00
C TYR A 73 5.41 13.00 -19.70
N PHE A 74 6.46 12.51 -19.05
CA PHE A 74 7.81 12.50 -19.64
C PHE A 74 8.01 11.38 -20.67
N LYS A 75 7.30 10.25 -20.57
CA LYS A 75 7.34 9.18 -21.58
C LYS A 75 6.86 9.64 -22.96
N GLN A 76 5.93 10.59 -23.02
CA GLN A 76 5.34 11.07 -24.28
C GLN A 76 6.28 12.00 -25.07
N LYS A 77 7.41 12.43 -24.49
CA LYS A 77 8.39 13.32 -25.14
C LYS A 77 9.57 12.52 -25.69
N SER A 78 9.89 12.69 -26.96
CA SER A 78 11.06 12.06 -27.60
C SER A 78 12.37 12.81 -27.27
N GLY A 79 13.46 12.06 -27.08
CA GLY A 79 14.81 12.61 -26.82
C GLY A 79 15.47 12.08 -25.54
N THR A 80 16.73 12.50 -25.31
CA THR A 80 17.54 12.09 -24.16
C THR A 80 17.21 12.89 -22.90
N ALA A 81 16.91 14.19 -23.04
CA ALA A 81 16.58 15.05 -21.91
C ALA A 81 15.31 14.62 -21.14
N PRO A 82 14.19 14.25 -21.79
CA PRO A 82 13.01 13.73 -21.09
C PRO A 82 13.28 12.45 -20.27
N LYS A 83 14.24 11.61 -20.67
CA LYS A 83 14.63 10.41 -19.90
C LYS A 83 15.32 10.79 -18.58
N VAL A 84 16.20 11.78 -18.62
CA VAL A 84 16.88 12.31 -17.43
C VAL A 84 15.88 12.99 -16.50
N TYR A 85 15.02 13.85 -17.04
CA TYR A 85 13.97 14.50 -16.25
C TYR A 85 13.00 13.50 -15.64
N ARG A 86 12.64 12.42 -16.35
CA ARG A 86 11.81 11.34 -15.80
C ARG A 86 12.49 10.68 -14.60
N ALA A 87 13.75 10.28 -14.74
CA ALA A 87 14.48 9.63 -13.65
C ALA A 87 14.59 10.55 -12.43
N LEU A 88 14.92 11.83 -12.64
CA LEU A 88 15.02 12.81 -11.57
C LEU A 88 13.67 13.08 -10.91
N SER A 89 12.60 13.28 -11.68
CA SER A 89 11.27 13.56 -11.15
C SER A 89 10.69 12.37 -10.39
N THR A 90 10.87 11.16 -10.91
CA THR A 90 10.43 9.94 -10.23
C THR A 90 11.19 9.74 -8.93
N TYR A 91 12.51 9.97 -8.91
CA TYR A 91 13.31 9.92 -7.69
C TYR A 91 12.84 10.94 -6.64
N ILE A 92 12.64 12.20 -7.04
CA ILE A 92 12.16 13.26 -6.14
C ILE A 92 10.78 12.89 -5.58
N ILE A 93 9.88 12.34 -6.38
CA ILE A 93 8.55 11.92 -5.90
C ILE A 93 8.66 10.73 -4.95
N LEU A 94 9.45 9.70 -5.29
CA LEU A 94 9.62 8.51 -4.46
C LEU A 94 10.24 8.80 -3.09
N VAL A 95 11.26 9.66 -3.05
CA VAL A 95 11.93 10.05 -1.81
C VAL A 95 11.12 11.12 -1.09
N GLY A 96 10.66 12.15 -1.83
CA GLY A 96 9.91 13.28 -1.29
C GLY A 96 8.56 12.90 -0.72
N SER A 97 7.85 11.93 -1.31
CA SER A 97 6.54 11.49 -0.79
C SER A 97 6.63 10.92 0.62
N LYS A 98 7.77 10.34 1.01
CA LYS A 98 7.99 9.84 2.36
C LYS A 98 8.08 10.96 3.39
N PHE A 99 8.73 12.07 3.04
CA PHE A 99 8.75 13.26 3.90
C PHE A 99 7.38 13.93 3.97
N VAL A 100 6.66 13.99 2.86
CA VAL A 100 5.26 14.49 2.84
C VAL A 100 4.36 13.62 3.71
N MET A 101 4.56 12.30 3.70
CA MET A 101 3.81 11.39 4.56
C MET A 101 4.09 11.60 6.05
N LEU A 102 5.37 11.74 6.42
CA LEU A 102 5.75 12.05 7.80
C LEU A 102 5.11 13.38 8.26
N GLU A 103 5.22 14.42 7.44
CA GLU A 103 4.64 15.73 7.74
C GLU A 103 3.11 15.69 7.84
N ALA A 104 2.44 14.94 6.96
CA ALA A 104 1.00 14.77 7.00
C ALA A 104 0.54 14.09 8.29
N ILE A 105 1.30 13.11 8.79
CA ILE A 105 1.01 12.45 10.07
C ILE A 105 1.22 13.43 11.23
N ASN A 106 2.35 14.13 11.27
CA ASN A 106 2.63 15.13 12.30
C ASN A 106 1.56 16.22 12.33
N LEU A 107 1.10 16.68 11.17
CA LEU A 107 0.07 17.72 11.07
C LEU A 107 -1.32 17.21 11.48
N MET A 108 -1.67 15.98 11.11
CA MET A 108 -3.01 15.42 11.41
C MET A 108 -3.14 14.91 12.83
N PHE A 109 -2.08 14.32 13.38
CA PHE A 109 -2.12 13.63 14.67
C PHE A 109 -1.32 14.33 15.76
N GLY A 110 -0.40 15.25 15.41
CA GLY A 110 0.44 15.93 16.39
C GLY A 110 1.13 14.92 17.30
N ASP A 111 0.93 15.09 18.60
CA ASP A 111 1.55 14.24 19.62
C ASP A 111 0.85 12.86 19.79
N LYS A 112 -0.26 12.60 19.08
CA LYS A 112 -1.03 11.35 19.19
C LYS A 112 -0.42 10.18 18.44
N VAL A 113 0.41 10.47 17.45
CA VAL A 113 1.24 9.50 16.73
C VAL A 113 2.64 10.07 16.69
N SER A 114 3.55 9.50 17.48
CA SER A 114 4.93 9.97 17.53
C SER A 114 5.89 8.90 17.03
N PHE A 115 6.78 9.33 16.13
CA PHE A 115 7.95 8.58 15.74
C PHE A 115 9.15 9.24 16.41
N THR A 116 9.87 8.50 17.25
CA THR A 116 11.02 9.01 18.00
C THR A 116 12.30 8.25 17.64
N GLY A 117 13.41 8.60 18.28
CA GLY A 117 14.71 7.98 18.00
C GLY A 117 15.52 8.69 16.91
N PRO A 118 16.46 7.98 16.25
CA PRO A 118 17.46 8.61 15.39
C PRO A 118 16.87 9.47 14.28
N TRP A 119 17.54 10.59 13.99
CA TRP A 119 17.12 11.54 12.95
C TRP A 119 15.69 12.09 13.17
N GLY A 120 15.27 12.23 14.44
CA GLY A 120 13.96 12.77 14.80
C GLY A 120 12.80 11.87 14.39
N GLY A 121 12.95 10.54 14.53
CA GLY A 121 11.89 9.59 14.20
C GLY A 121 11.85 9.12 12.76
N VAL A 122 12.66 9.70 11.87
CA VAL A 122 12.72 9.30 10.44
C VAL A 122 13.04 7.82 10.30
N VAL A 123 14.01 7.30 11.06
CA VAL A 123 14.37 5.87 10.99
C VAL A 123 13.18 4.98 11.38
N ALA A 124 12.44 5.35 12.42
CA ALA A 124 11.27 4.62 12.88
C ALA A 124 10.15 4.63 11.84
N PHE A 125 9.85 5.81 11.29
CA PHE A 125 8.88 5.95 10.22
C PHE A 125 9.21 5.10 8.99
N PHE A 126 10.46 5.13 8.53
CA PHE A 126 10.88 4.32 7.39
C PHE A 126 10.78 2.82 7.67
N ALA A 127 11.16 2.36 8.87
CA ALA A 127 11.03 0.96 9.26
C ALA A 127 9.57 0.49 9.24
N VAL A 128 8.65 1.31 9.77
CA VAL A 128 7.21 1.04 9.72
C VAL A 128 6.72 0.95 8.28
N VAL A 129 7.02 1.96 7.45
CA VAL A 129 6.58 2.00 6.04
C VAL A 129 7.14 0.80 5.26
N PHE A 130 8.41 0.44 5.44
CA PHE A 130 8.98 -0.73 4.76
C PHE A 130 8.32 -2.03 5.22
N THR A 131 8.01 -2.16 6.51
CA THR A 131 7.33 -3.35 7.04
C THR A 131 5.92 -3.46 6.49
N ILE A 132 5.18 -2.35 6.43
CA ILE A 132 3.86 -2.28 5.77
C ILE A 132 3.95 -2.78 4.34
N LEU A 133 4.86 -2.21 3.53
CA LEU A 133 5.01 -2.60 2.12
C LEU A 133 5.33 -4.09 1.96
N VAL A 134 6.21 -4.63 2.80
CA VAL A 134 6.55 -6.06 2.78
C VAL A 134 5.34 -6.92 3.18
N ALA A 135 4.64 -6.54 4.25
CA ALA A 135 3.47 -7.26 4.74
C ALA A 135 2.33 -7.26 3.70
N GLU A 136 2.04 -6.10 3.08
CA GLU A 136 1.05 -5.98 2.01
C GLU A 136 1.40 -6.88 0.82
N VAL A 137 2.68 -6.92 0.41
CA VAL A 137 3.13 -7.79 -0.69
C VAL A 137 2.95 -9.27 -0.33
N ILE A 138 3.26 -9.67 0.90
CA ILE A 138 3.08 -11.06 1.36
C ILE A 138 1.60 -11.43 1.36
N VAL A 139 0.74 -10.62 1.98
CA VAL A 139 -0.70 -10.88 2.04
C VAL A 139 -1.33 -10.87 0.65
N SER A 140 -0.92 -9.95 -0.21
CA SER A 140 -1.37 -9.91 -1.61
C SER A 140 -0.97 -11.18 -2.36
N LYS A 141 0.26 -11.66 -2.19
CA LYS A 141 0.72 -12.91 -2.80
C LYS A 141 -0.10 -14.11 -2.33
N VAL A 142 -0.39 -14.20 -1.03
CA VAL A 142 -1.24 -15.27 -0.48
C VAL A 142 -2.65 -15.17 -1.05
N TYR A 143 -3.24 -13.98 -1.08
CA TYR A 143 -4.57 -13.74 -1.63
C TYR A 143 -4.66 -14.20 -3.10
N PHE A 144 -3.70 -13.80 -3.94
CA PHE A 144 -3.69 -14.21 -5.36
C PHE A 144 -3.31 -15.67 -5.58
N ALA A 145 -2.52 -16.28 -4.67
CA ALA A 145 -2.20 -17.71 -4.76
C ALA A 145 -3.39 -18.62 -4.43
N LEU A 146 -4.35 -18.10 -3.67
CA LEU A 146 -5.59 -18.80 -3.29
C LEU A 146 -6.75 -18.58 -4.27
N ASP A 147 -6.58 -17.72 -5.27
CA ASP A 147 -7.56 -17.57 -6.34
C ASP A 147 -7.59 -18.87 -7.15
N ASP A 148 -8.75 -19.51 -7.26
CA ASP A 148 -8.90 -20.76 -8.00
C ASP A 148 -8.45 -20.51 -9.44
N LYS A 149 -7.33 -21.11 -9.84
CA LYS A 149 -7.04 -21.25 -11.27
C LYS A 149 -8.18 -22.08 -11.83
N GLN A 150 -9.08 -21.43 -12.54
CA GLN A 150 -10.13 -22.10 -13.28
C GLN A 150 -9.42 -22.99 -14.31
N ASP A 151 -9.19 -24.25 -13.95
CA ASP A 151 -8.59 -25.23 -14.82
C ASP A 151 -9.40 -25.26 -16.10
N SER A 152 -8.71 -24.96 -17.20
CA SER A 152 -9.21 -24.97 -18.57
C SER A 152 -9.52 -26.39 -19.06
N ASN A 153 -10.19 -27.20 -18.24
CA ASN A 153 -10.54 -28.60 -18.49
C ASN A 153 -12.04 -28.76 -18.77
N LEU A 154 -12.59 -27.88 -19.61
CA LEU A 154 -13.90 -28.09 -20.26
C LEU A 154 -13.78 -28.44 -21.75
N ASN A 155 -12.57 -28.53 -22.31
CA ASN A 155 -12.38 -28.83 -23.74
C ASN A 155 -11.93 -30.27 -24.06
N GLU A 156 -11.88 -31.18 -23.07
CA GLU A 156 -11.50 -32.59 -23.30
C GLU A 156 -12.71 -33.56 -23.26
N LYS A 157 -13.91 -33.09 -22.91
CA LYS A 157 -15.12 -33.96 -22.85
C LYS A 157 -16.04 -33.89 -24.08
N THR A 158 -15.60 -33.25 -25.16
CA THR A 158 -16.34 -33.13 -26.43
C THR A 158 -15.50 -33.52 -27.65
N ALA A 159 -14.36 -34.19 -27.46
CA ALA A 159 -13.65 -34.89 -28.53
C ALA A 159 -14.07 -36.37 -28.59
#